data_AF-A0A5J4ZH47-F1
#
_entry.id   AF-A0A5J4ZH47-F1
#
_cell.length_a   1.000
_cell.length_b   1.000
_cell.length_c   1.000
_cell.angle_alpha   90.00
_cell.angle_beta   90.00
_cell.angle_gamma   90.00
#
_symmetry.space_group_name_H-M   'P 1'
#
loop_
_entity.id
_entity.type
_entity.pdbx_description
1 polymer ?
#
loop_
_entity_poly.entity_id
_entity_poly.type
_entity_poly.pdbx_seq_one_letter_code
_entity_poly.pdbx_strand_id
1 'polypeptide(L)'
;MSSSGLLDAVILASQFGNVEFVVEMVKSNPALLHVNTTAGGIFHVAVANRQEKIWNLIYGFGAEGGEFARFVDTDLNTLLHVAGMLAPAKRFSNISGAAMQTQREMQWYKEVEMISPPLIKAAANNAGKTGEIVVSQMAQDKLR
;
A
#
# COMPACT_ATOMS: atom_id res chain seq x y z
N MET A 1 21.06 13.49 -13.54
CA MET A 1 19.72 12.86 -13.48
C MET A 1 18.89 13.73 -12.56
N SER A 2 17.73 14.23 -12.99
CA SER A 2 16.89 15.04 -12.10
C SER A 2 16.44 14.17 -10.91
N SER A 3 16.28 14.80 -9.74
CA SER A 3 15.74 14.16 -8.53
C SER A 3 14.38 13.48 -8.77
N SER A 4 13.63 13.89 -9.80
CA SER A 4 12.35 13.28 -10.20
C SER A 4 12.50 11.87 -10.78
N GLY A 5 13.45 11.64 -11.70
CA GLY A 5 13.54 10.35 -12.40
C GLY A 5 13.95 9.18 -11.50
N LEU A 6 14.73 9.46 -10.45
CA LEU A 6 15.12 8.45 -9.46
C LEU A 6 13.94 8.04 -8.58
N LEU A 7 13.15 9.03 -8.14
CA LEU A 7 11.96 8.80 -7.33
C LEU A 7 10.93 7.97 -8.11
N ASP A 8 10.69 8.32 -9.37
CA ASP A 8 9.78 7.57 -10.24
C ASP A 8 10.23 6.11 -10.40
N ALA A 9 11.53 5.87 -10.57
CA ALA A 9 12.08 4.52 -10.69
C ALA A 9 11.86 3.68 -9.41
N VAL A 10 12.06 4.26 -8.23
CA VAL A 10 11.84 3.57 -6.95
C VAL A 10 10.35 3.28 -6.71
N ILE A 11 9.47 4.20 -7.09
CA ILE A 11 8.02 4.01 -7.00
C ILE A 11 7.58 2.88 -7.96
N LEU A 12 8.07 2.86 -9.20
CA LEU A 12 7.80 1.77 -10.14
C LEU A 12 8.33 0.42 -9.62
N ALA A 13 9.55 0.39 -9.09
CA ALA A 13 10.10 -0.80 -8.47
C ALA A 13 9.19 -1.31 -7.32
N SER A 14 8.66 -0.39 -6.52
CA SER A 14 7.70 -0.67 -5.44
C SER A 14 6.37 -1.20 -5.94
N GLN A 15 5.88 -0.70 -7.08
CA GLN A 15 4.66 -1.17 -7.73
C GLN A 15 4.79 -2.61 -8.25
N PHE A 16 5.95 -2.91 -8.84
CA PHE A 16 6.17 -4.19 -9.53
C PHE A 16 6.76 -5.29 -8.64
N GLY A 17 7.29 -4.94 -7.46
CA GLY A 17 7.84 -5.94 -6.52
C GLY A 17 9.33 -6.18 -6.68
N ASN A 18 10.08 -5.22 -7.24
CA ASN A 18 11.53 -5.33 -7.38
C ASN A 18 12.21 -4.96 -6.04
N VAL A 19 12.30 -5.97 -5.17
CA VAL A 19 12.79 -5.83 -3.78
C VAL A 19 14.25 -5.39 -3.77
N GLU A 20 15.10 -6.04 -4.57
CA GLU A 20 16.53 -5.79 -4.62
C GLU A 20 16.82 -4.33 -4.98
N PHE A 21 16.13 -3.81 -6.00
CA PHE A 21 16.28 -2.41 -6.40
C PHE A 21 15.84 -1.45 -5.30
N VAL A 22 14.67 -1.67 -4.69
CA VAL A 22 14.19 -0.81 -3.59
C VAL A 22 15.16 -0.82 -2.42
N VAL A 23 15.68 -1.99 -2.04
CA VAL A 23 16.63 -2.14 -0.94
C VAL A 23 17.91 -1.36 -1.20
N GLU A 24 18.54 -1.54 -2.37
CA GLU A 24 19.79 -0.84 -2.68
C GLU A 24 19.60 0.67 -2.78
N MET A 25 18.47 1.11 -3.35
CA MET A 25 18.15 2.54 -3.43
C MET A 25 17.92 3.18 -2.06
N VAL A 26 17.16 2.53 -1.18
CA VAL A 26 16.90 3.03 0.18
C VAL A 26 18.17 3.01 1.04
N LYS A 27 19.01 1.97 0.93
CA LYS A 27 20.33 1.95 1.62
C LYS A 27 21.21 3.12 1.16
N SER A 28 21.23 3.41 -0.14
CA SER A 28 22.01 4.53 -0.68
C SER A 28 21.43 5.90 -0.32
N ASN A 29 20.11 6.00 -0.15
CA ASN A 29 19.43 7.23 0.21
C ASN A 29 18.18 6.97 1.08
N PRO A 30 18.33 6.90 2.41
CA PRO A 30 17.23 6.62 3.34
C PRO A 30 16.10 7.65 3.27
N ALA A 31 16.37 8.88 2.82
CA ALA A 31 15.35 9.92 2.69
C ALA A 31 14.22 9.54 1.72
N LEU A 32 14.46 8.59 0.81
CA LEU A 32 13.44 8.05 -0.10
C LEU A 32 12.23 7.45 0.64
N LEU A 33 12.42 6.93 1.85
CA LEU A 33 11.31 6.44 2.69
C LEU A 33 10.38 7.56 3.17
N HIS A 34 10.84 8.81 3.10
CA HIS A 34 10.13 9.97 3.61
C HIS A 34 9.49 10.84 2.52
N VAL A 35 9.58 10.41 1.26
CA VAL A 35 9.01 11.14 0.12
C VAL A 35 7.60 10.65 -0.17
N ASN A 36 6.65 11.58 -0.15
CA ASN A 36 5.29 11.32 -0.63
C ASN A 36 5.15 11.81 -2.08
N THR A 37 4.70 10.93 -2.97
CA THR A 37 4.34 11.30 -4.34
C THR A 37 2.82 11.42 -4.47
N THR A 38 2.32 11.76 -5.67
CA THR A 38 0.88 11.72 -5.95
C THR A 38 0.30 10.30 -5.80
N ALA A 39 1.12 9.27 -6.00
CA ALA A 39 0.75 7.87 -5.79
C ALA A 39 0.99 7.39 -4.35
N GLY A 40 1.38 8.28 -3.43
CA GLY A 40 1.83 7.91 -2.09
C GLY A 40 3.36 7.69 -1.99
N GLY A 41 3.81 7.18 -0.86
CA GLY A 41 5.20 6.74 -0.65
C GLY A 41 5.46 5.29 -1.11
N ILE A 42 6.70 4.82 -0.95
CA ILE A 42 7.16 3.46 -1.30
C ILE A 42 6.20 2.38 -0.78
N PHE A 43 5.90 2.40 0.51
CA PHE A 43 5.01 1.41 1.13
C PHE A 43 3.55 1.57 0.71
N HIS A 44 3.12 2.79 0.39
CA HIS A 44 1.78 3.05 -0.12
C HIS A 44 1.54 2.35 -1.45
N VAL A 45 2.47 2.52 -2.38
CA VAL A 45 2.42 1.88 -3.68
C VAL A 45 2.58 0.37 -3.56
N ALA A 46 3.48 -0.11 -2.69
CA ALA A 46 3.63 -1.55 -2.42
C ALA A 46 2.32 -2.17 -1.92
N VAL A 47 1.63 -1.51 -0.98
CA VAL A 47 0.36 -2.01 -0.44
C VAL A 47 -0.75 -2.03 -1.48
N ALA A 48 -0.92 -0.94 -2.23
CA ALA A 48 -1.91 -0.85 -3.31
C ALA A 48 -1.73 -1.97 -4.37
N ASN A 49 -0.49 -2.45 -4.54
CA ASN A 49 -0.15 -3.44 -5.56
C ASN A 49 0.11 -4.86 -5.01
N ARG A 50 -0.18 -5.10 -3.72
CA ARG A 50 0.02 -6.40 -3.04
C ARG A 50 1.47 -6.89 -3.11
N GLN A 51 2.44 -5.98 -2.92
CA GLN A 51 3.86 -6.31 -2.86
C GLN A 51 4.28 -6.63 -1.42
N GLU A 52 3.87 -7.81 -0.95
CA GLU A 52 4.12 -8.31 0.41
C GLU A 52 5.59 -8.22 0.82
N LYS A 53 6.52 -8.60 -0.07
CA LYS A 53 7.96 -8.57 0.22
C LYS A 53 8.49 -7.15 0.40
N ILE A 54 7.97 -6.18 -0.35
CA ILE A 54 8.36 -4.78 -0.20
C ILE A 54 7.71 -4.20 1.05
N TRP A 55 6.44 -4.54 1.32
CA TRP A 55 5.77 -4.18 2.57
C TRP A 55 6.56 -4.63 3.79
N ASN A 56 7.04 -5.88 3.81
CA ASN A 56 7.82 -6.43 4.92
C ASN A 56 9.17 -5.72 5.15
N LEU A 57 9.65 -4.86 4.23
CA LEU A 57 10.85 -4.06 4.46
C LEU A 57 10.67 -2.99 5.54
N ILE A 58 9.43 -2.67 5.95
CA ILE A 58 9.18 -1.77 7.09
C ILE A 58 9.96 -2.17 8.34
N TYR A 59 10.07 -3.47 8.62
CA TYR A 59 10.78 -4.00 9.78
C TYR A 59 12.30 -3.90 9.61
N GLY A 60 12.79 -4.04 8.38
CA GLY A 60 14.21 -3.92 8.07
C GLY A 60 14.71 -2.47 8.04
N PHE A 61 13.82 -1.52 7.78
CA PHE A 61 14.14 -0.10 7.72
C PHE A 61 13.80 0.68 9.00
N GLY A 62 13.33 0.03 10.06
CA GLY A 62 13.00 0.71 11.32
C GLY A 62 11.76 1.61 11.22
N ALA A 63 10.88 1.35 10.25
CA ALA A 63 9.72 2.19 9.97
C ALA A 63 8.49 1.83 10.83
N GLU A 64 8.59 0.82 11.72
CA GLU A 64 7.52 0.33 12.59
C GLU A 64 6.92 1.39 13.52
N GLY A 65 7.62 2.50 13.76
CA GLY A 65 7.12 3.66 14.52
C GLY A 65 5.92 4.38 13.86
N GLY A 66 5.49 3.96 12.68
CA GLY A 66 4.31 4.49 12.00
C GLY A 66 4.58 5.70 11.12
N GLU A 67 5.86 6.05 10.88
CA GLU A 67 6.22 7.17 10.00
C GLU A 67 5.75 6.98 8.55
N PHE A 68 5.62 5.74 8.10
CA PHE A 68 5.05 5.39 6.80
C PHE A 68 3.56 5.75 6.70
N ALA A 69 2.88 5.86 7.84
CA ALA A 69 1.43 5.90 7.89
C ALA A 69 0.87 7.30 7.60
N ARG A 70 1.75 8.32 7.60
CA ARG A 70 1.40 9.71 7.21
C ARG A 70 1.20 9.90 5.70
N PHE A 71 1.59 8.93 4.88
CA PHE A 71 1.52 9.06 3.43
C PHE A 71 0.15 8.70 2.89
N VAL A 72 -0.33 9.55 1.99
CA VAL A 72 -1.61 9.42 1.30
C VAL A 72 -1.46 9.72 -0.18
N ASP A 73 -2.34 9.15 -0.99
CA ASP A 73 -2.48 9.52 -2.40
C ASP A 73 -3.29 10.82 -2.56
N THR A 74 -3.58 11.20 -3.81
CA THR A 74 -4.36 12.40 -4.14
C THR A 74 -5.80 12.40 -3.61
N ASP A 75 -6.37 11.23 -3.31
CA ASP A 75 -7.72 11.08 -2.78
C ASP A 75 -7.75 11.04 -1.24
N LEU A 76 -6.63 11.35 -0.59
CA LEU A 76 -6.41 11.17 0.84
C LEU A 76 -6.61 9.72 1.30
N ASN A 77 -6.41 8.75 0.41
CA ASN A 77 -6.40 7.36 0.82
C ASN A 77 -5.14 7.10 1.65
N THR A 78 -5.33 6.62 2.87
CA THR A 78 -4.25 6.03 3.67
C THR A 78 -3.94 4.61 3.20
N LEU A 79 -2.89 3.98 3.77
CA LEU A 79 -2.57 2.58 3.52
C LEU A 79 -3.75 1.62 3.69
N LEU A 80 -4.66 1.89 4.63
CA LEU A 80 -5.82 1.04 4.87
C LEU A 80 -6.86 1.14 3.78
N HIS A 81 -7.03 2.33 3.20
CA HIS A 81 -7.93 2.51 2.05
C HIS A 81 -7.41 1.70 0.86
N VAL A 82 -6.13 1.84 0.51
CA VAL A 82 -5.56 1.09 -0.63
C VAL A 82 -5.40 -0.41 -0.36
N ALA A 83 -5.29 -0.83 0.91
CA ALA A 83 -5.37 -2.23 1.28
C ALA A 83 -6.80 -2.79 1.18
N GLY A 84 -7.82 -1.95 1.38
CA GLY A 84 -9.23 -2.33 1.29
C GLY A 84 -9.83 -2.29 -0.12
N MET A 85 -9.15 -1.63 -1.07
CA MET A 85 -9.52 -1.61 -2.49
C MET A 85 -9.10 -2.89 -3.21
N LEU A 86 -9.71 -3.24 -4.33
CA LEU A 86 -9.23 -4.35 -5.16
C LEU A 86 -7.86 -4.03 -5.76
N ALA A 87 -6.94 -4.99 -5.69
CA ALA A 87 -5.65 -4.88 -6.36
C ALA A 87 -5.81 -4.74 -7.90
N PRO A 88 -4.79 -4.26 -8.62
CA PRO A 88 -4.84 -4.24 -10.08
C PRO A 88 -5.07 -5.63 -10.68
N ALA A 89 -5.93 -5.72 -11.71
CA ALA A 89 -6.40 -6.97 -12.30
C ALA A 89 -5.28 -8.00 -12.64
N LYS A 90 -4.10 -7.52 -13.03
CA LYS A 90 -2.93 -8.36 -13.34
C LYS A 90 -2.42 -9.20 -12.16
N ARG A 91 -2.82 -8.89 -10.92
CA ARG A 91 -2.47 -9.68 -9.71
C ARG A 91 -3.42 -10.84 -9.45
N PHE A 92 -4.57 -10.87 -10.13
CA PHE A 92 -5.64 -11.86 -9.91
C PHE A 92 -5.71 -12.97 -10.94
N SER A 93 -4.76 -13.07 -11.88
CA SER A 93 -4.81 -14.03 -12.99
C SER A 93 -4.95 -15.49 -12.54
N ASN A 94 -4.64 -15.80 -11.28
CA ASN A 94 -4.55 -17.17 -10.76
C ASN A 94 -5.61 -17.51 -9.68
N ILE A 95 -6.54 -16.62 -9.30
CA ILE A 95 -7.57 -16.90 -8.27
C ILE A 95 -8.93 -17.12 -8.92
N SER A 96 -9.40 -18.37 -8.93
CA SER A 96 -10.70 -18.75 -9.47
C SER A 96 -11.84 -18.40 -8.49
N GLY A 97 -12.61 -17.36 -8.78
CA GLY A 97 -13.89 -17.09 -8.10
C GLY A 97 -13.88 -15.93 -7.11
N ALA A 98 -15.01 -15.21 -7.05
CA ALA A 98 -15.15 -13.97 -6.30
C ALA A 98 -14.91 -14.13 -4.79
N ALA A 99 -15.42 -15.21 -4.17
CA ALA A 99 -15.27 -15.45 -2.74
C ALA A 99 -13.79 -15.60 -2.32
N MET A 100 -12.98 -16.35 -3.07
CA MET A 100 -11.56 -16.52 -2.78
C MET A 100 -10.78 -15.21 -2.99
N GLN A 101 -11.14 -14.41 -3.99
CA GLN A 101 -10.57 -13.07 -4.17
C GLN A 101 -10.89 -12.20 -2.96
N THR A 102 -12.16 -12.10 -2.56
CA THR A 102 -12.59 -11.31 -1.41
C THR A 102 -11.90 -11.75 -0.12
N GLN A 103 -11.78 -13.06 0.13
CA GLN A 103 -11.08 -13.58 1.30
C GLN A 103 -9.62 -13.15 1.34
N ARG A 104 -8.90 -13.24 0.22
CA ARG A 104 -7.50 -12.83 0.14
C ARG A 104 -7.34 -11.33 0.40
N GLU A 105 -8.21 -10.50 -0.17
CA GLU A 105 -8.17 -9.05 0.02
C GLU A 105 -8.47 -8.64 1.47
N MET A 106 -9.40 -9.33 2.14
CA MET A 106 -9.65 -9.11 3.57
C MET A 106 -8.46 -9.51 4.43
N GLN A 107 -7.81 -10.63 4.13
CA GLN A 107 -6.61 -11.06 4.84
C GLN A 107 -5.48 -10.02 4.70
N TRP A 108 -5.27 -9.54 3.47
CA TRP A 108 -4.30 -8.49 3.20
C TRP A 108 -4.60 -7.19 3.96
N TYR A 109 -5.85 -6.74 3.95
CA TYR A 109 -6.27 -5.58 4.75
C TYR A 109 -5.95 -5.77 6.24
N LYS A 110 -6.21 -6.95 6.81
CA LYS A 110 -5.93 -7.25 8.22
C LYS A 110 -4.44 -7.20 8.56
N GLU A 111 -3.58 -7.65 7.65
CA GLU A 111 -2.12 -7.56 7.84
C GLU A 111 -1.64 -6.11 7.92
N VAL A 112 -2.14 -5.25 7.03
CA VAL A 112 -1.80 -3.81 7.05
C VAL A 112 -2.42 -3.10 8.26
N GLU A 113 -3.65 -3.46 8.62
CA GLU A 113 -4.37 -2.92 9.78
C GLU A 113 -3.68 -3.22 11.12
N MET A 114 -3.09 -4.40 11.26
CA MET A 114 -2.44 -4.85 12.49
C MET A 114 -1.34 -3.90 12.96
N ILE A 115 -0.61 -3.29 12.02
CA ILE A 115 0.51 -2.40 12.34
C ILE A 115 0.21 -0.92 12.10
N SER A 116 -0.99 -0.60 11.63
CA SER A 116 -1.38 0.78 11.38
C SER A 116 -1.73 1.49 12.69
N PRO A 117 -1.25 2.73 12.92
CA PRO A 117 -1.60 3.50 14.11
C PRO A 117 -3.11 3.80 14.21
N PRO A 118 -3.68 4.00 15.42
CA PRO A 118 -5.12 4.28 15.60
C PRO A 118 -5.62 5.47 14.77
N LEU A 119 -4.82 6.53 14.64
CA LEU A 119 -5.16 7.71 13.83
C LEU A 119 -5.44 7.35 12.36
N ILE A 120 -4.70 6.38 11.82
CA ILE A 120 -4.84 5.94 10.43
C ILE A 120 -6.07 5.06 10.23
N LYS A 121 -6.46 4.29 11.25
CA LYS A 121 -7.71 3.51 11.25
C LYS A 121 -8.94 4.41 11.23
N ALA A 122 -8.89 5.54 11.93
CA ALA A 122 -9.97 6.52 12.00
C ALA A 122 -9.97 7.55 10.85
N ALA A 123 -8.89 7.62 10.05
CA ALA A 123 -8.76 8.60 8.98
C ALA A 123 -9.78 8.34 7.87
N ALA A 124 -10.44 9.41 7.41
CA ALA A 124 -11.33 9.38 6.27
C ALA A 124 -10.65 9.93 5.01
N ASN A 125 -10.89 9.30 3.86
CA ASN A 125 -10.48 9.82 2.56
C ASN A 125 -11.40 10.95 2.07
N ASN A 126 -11.16 11.48 0.86
CA ASN A 126 -11.99 12.53 0.24
C ASN A 126 -13.46 12.15 0.09
N ALA A 127 -13.79 10.85 0.06
CA ALA A 127 -15.17 10.36 0.02
C ALA A 127 -15.81 10.24 1.41
N GLY A 128 -15.12 10.67 2.47
CA GLY A 128 -15.60 10.56 3.86
C GLY A 128 -15.62 9.14 4.40
N LYS A 129 -14.93 8.19 3.75
CA LYS A 129 -14.90 6.77 4.14
C LYS A 129 -13.61 6.47 4.86
N THR A 130 -13.65 5.61 5.87
CA THR A 130 -12.45 5.00 6.47
C THR A 130 -12.01 3.76 5.70
N GLY A 131 -10.80 3.27 5.96
CA GLY A 131 -10.31 2.01 5.38
C GLY A 131 -11.24 0.82 5.66
N GLU A 132 -11.83 0.77 6.86
CA GLU A 132 -12.80 -0.27 7.25
C GLU A 132 -14.08 -0.22 6.40
N ILE A 133 -14.58 0.98 6.11
CA ILE A 133 -15.75 1.16 5.24
C ILE A 133 -15.41 0.72 3.81
N VAL A 134 -14.21 1.04 3.31
CA VAL A 134 -13.76 0.67 1.96
C VAL A 134 -13.67 -0.85 1.79
N VAL A 135 -13.00 -1.56 2.72
CA VAL A 135 -12.87 -3.03 2.62
C VAL A 135 -14.23 -3.74 2.76
N SER A 136 -15.13 -3.19 3.59
CA SER A 136 -16.49 -3.74 3.75
C SER A 136 -17.32 -3.61 2.48
N GLN A 137 -17.21 -2.47 1.78
CA GLN A 137 -17.90 -2.24 0.50
C GLN A 137 -17.36 -3.14 -0.60
N MET A 138 -16.02 -3.27 -0.70
CA MET A 138 -15.38 -4.19 -1.65
C MET A 138 -15.90 -5.63 -1.49
N ALA A 139 -16.03 -6.11 -0.25
CA ALA A 139 -16.54 -7.44 0.02
C ALA A 139 -18.01 -7.61 -0.40
N GLN A 140 -18.86 -6.60 -0.18
CA GLN A 140 -20.26 -6.63 -0.60
C GLN A 140 -20.42 -6.60 -2.13
N ASP A 141 -19.64 -5.76 -2.81
CA ASP A 141 -19.72 -5.57 -4.26
C ASP A 141 -19.28 -6.83 -5.04
N LYS A 142 -18.37 -7.64 -4.48
CA LYS A 142 -17.92 -8.91 -5.07
C LYS A 142 -18.90 -10.08 -4.91
N LEU A 143 -19.85 -9.98 -3.98
CA LEU A 143 -20.81 -11.04 -3.66
C LEU A 143 -22.19 -10.83 -4.30
N ARG A 144 -22.36 -9.75 -5.07
CA ARG A 144 -23.54 -9.47 -5.91
C ARG A 144 -23.31 -9.97 -7.33
#